data_AF-A0A6I6H5H0-F1
#
_entry.id   AF-A0A6I6H5H0-F1
#
_cell.length_a   1.000
_cell.length_b   1.000
_cell.length_c   1.000
_cell.angle_alpha   90.00
_cell.angle_beta   90.00
_cell.angle_gamma   90.00
#
_symmetry.space_group_name_H-M   'P 1'
#
loop_
_entity.id
_entity.type
_entity.pdbx_description
1 polymer ?
#
loop_
_entity_poly.entity_id
_entity_poly.type
_entity_poly.pdbx_seq_one_letter_code
_entity_poly.pdbx_strand_id
1 'polypeptide(L)'
;MIHKFREVIASSGYLTDVEVSEDIVVGRARVLAAQADVWVNVDPELEDGEELDATALLRGIDRILGVSPTQWGLIIDQIVGEIEAAVGDEPVQETTSLRSELVLKSVVVFAAATLLRFEAPRQFPDSWIHAQLDEQLALDDLAVDAREVDAETVPFNTVDEPLDHFSGEDNEQRES
;
A
#
# COMPACT_ATOMS: atom_id res chain seq x y z
N MET A 1 15.81 21.69 -3.23
CA MET A 1 14.55 21.82 -3.99
C MET A 1 13.39 21.25 -3.20
N ILE A 2 13.47 19.98 -2.78
CA ILE A 2 12.42 19.29 -2.02
C ILE A 2 11.98 20.00 -0.72
N HIS A 3 12.89 20.64 0.04
CA HIS A 3 12.50 21.39 1.23
C HIS A 3 11.59 22.60 0.94
N LYS A 4 11.83 23.30 -0.18
CA LYS A 4 10.96 24.40 -0.62
C LYS A 4 9.59 23.86 -1.06
N PHE A 5 9.57 22.69 -1.70
CA PHE A 5 8.34 22.02 -2.05
C PHE A 5 7.52 21.61 -0.83
N ARG A 6 8.20 21.03 0.17
CA ARG A 6 7.60 20.72 1.47
C ARG A 6 6.96 21.94 2.11
N GLU A 7 7.60 23.11 2.07
CA GLU A 7 7.01 24.36 2.56
C GLU A 7 5.75 24.77 1.79
N VAL A 8 5.75 24.59 0.46
CA VAL A 8 4.58 24.85 -0.39
C VAL A 8 3.42 23.92 -0.02
N ILE A 9 3.66 22.61 0.12
CA ILE A 9 2.65 21.64 0.55
C ILE A 9 2.14 21.98 1.95
N ALA A 10 3.04 22.22 2.91
CA ALA A 10 2.65 22.56 4.28
C ALA A 10 1.80 23.85 4.34
N SER A 11 2.11 24.83 3.49
CA SER A 11 1.36 26.10 3.43
C SER A 11 0.01 25.97 2.71
N SER A 12 -0.21 24.91 1.91
CA SER A 12 -1.47 24.69 1.20
C SER A 12 -2.63 24.35 2.13
N GLY A 13 -2.34 23.74 3.29
CA GLY A 13 -3.35 23.27 4.25
C GLY A 13 -4.02 21.95 3.87
N TYR A 14 -3.65 21.30 2.76
CA TYR A 14 -4.21 20.00 2.37
C TYR A 14 -3.74 18.85 3.27
N LEU A 15 -2.49 18.90 3.71
CA LEU A 15 -1.86 17.83 4.51
C LEU A 15 -1.48 18.34 5.90
N THR A 16 -1.54 17.46 6.89
CA THR A 16 -0.99 17.68 8.23
C THR A 16 0.29 16.86 8.43
N ASP A 17 1.09 17.23 9.44
CA ASP A 17 2.33 16.50 9.80
C ASP A 17 3.31 16.35 8.63
N VAL A 18 3.43 17.40 7.82
CA VAL A 18 4.19 17.37 6.57
C VAL A 18 5.69 17.30 6.83
N GLU A 19 6.32 16.26 6.30
CA GLU A 19 7.75 16.01 6.38
C GLU A 19 8.35 15.64 5.02
N VAL A 20 9.67 15.69 4.92
CA VAL A 20 10.41 15.13 3.77
C VAL A 20 10.90 13.77 4.19
N SER A 21 10.61 12.74 3.38
CA SER A 21 11.19 11.41 3.51
C SER A 21 11.94 11.13 2.22
N GLU A 22 13.26 10.95 2.30
CA GLU A 22 14.13 10.76 1.13
C GLU A 22 13.97 11.94 0.13
N ASP A 23 13.36 11.69 -1.02
CA ASP A 23 13.11 12.62 -2.11
C ASP A 23 11.62 12.97 -2.29
N ILE A 24 10.75 12.48 -1.40
CA ILE A 24 9.31 12.73 -1.43
C ILE A 24 8.83 13.57 -0.24
N VAL A 25 7.64 14.14 -0.36
CA VAL A 25 6.96 14.82 0.74
C VAL A 25 5.85 13.94 1.26
N VAL A 26 5.85 13.67 2.56
CA VAL A 26 4.86 12.82 3.21
C VAL A 26 4.01 13.65 4.17
N GLY A 27 2.73 13.35 4.25
CA GLY A 27 1.82 13.95 5.23
C GLY A 27 0.57 13.11 5.45
N ARG A 28 -0.34 13.59 6.29
CA ARG A 28 -1.61 12.94 6.58
C ARG A 28 -2.78 13.76 6.07
N ALA A 29 -3.80 13.09 5.56
CA ALA A 29 -5.05 13.72 5.15
C ALA A 29 -6.22 12.76 5.28
N ARG A 30 -7.44 13.31 5.20
CA ARG A 30 -8.68 12.54 5.14
C ARG A 30 -9.24 12.56 3.73
N VAL A 31 -9.44 11.38 3.15
CA VAL A 31 -10.22 11.23 1.91
C VAL A 31 -11.67 11.07 2.31
N LEU A 32 -12.46 12.14 2.20
CA LEU A 32 -13.83 12.18 2.72
C LEU A 32 -14.74 11.13 2.08
N ALA A 33 -14.64 10.93 0.76
CA ALA A 33 -15.44 9.95 0.04
C ALA A 33 -15.12 8.50 0.43
N ALA A 34 -13.84 8.22 0.75
CA ALA A 34 -13.40 6.93 1.27
C ALA A 34 -13.64 6.77 2.78
N GLN A 35 -14.00 7.86 3.48
CA GLN A 35 -14.09 7.92 4.94
C GLN A 35 -12.82 7.44 5.65
N ALA A 36 -11.66 7.63 5.02
CA ALA A 36 -10.38 7.10 5.48
C ALA A 36 -9.39 8.24 5.79
N ASP A 37 -8.68 8.09 6.91
CA ASP A 37 -7.50 8.89 7.23
C ASP A 37 -6.28 8.12 6.70
N VAL A 38 -5.49 8.75 5.84
CA VAL A 38 -4.46 8.09 5.04
C VAL A 38 -3.13 8.84 5.10
N TRP A 39 -2.06 8.09 4.82
CA TRP A 39 -0.78 8.69 4.45
C TRP A 39 -0.84 9.13 2.98
N VAL A 40 -0.44 10.38 2.74
CA VAL A 40 -0.28 10.94 1.40
C VAL A 40 1.21 11.13 1.16
N ASN A 41 1.71 10.44 0.16
CA ASN A 41 3.06 10.57 -0.36
C ASN A 41 2.97 11.43 -1.62
N VAL A 42 3.77 12.48 -1.71
CA VAL A 42 3.81 13.36 -2.87
C VAL A 42 5.18 13.21 -3.48
N ASP A 43 5.20 12.47 -4.58
CA ASP A 43 6.42 12.09 -5.27
C ASP A 43 6.48 12.88 -6.58
N PRO A 44 7.48 13.76 -6.75
CA PRO A 44 7.62 14.52 -7.97
C PRO A 44 8.24 13.74 -9.12
N GLU A 45 8.70 12.49 -8.92
CA GLU A 45 9.34 11.62 -9.92
C GLU A 45 10.44 12.32 -10.74
N LEU A 46 11.27 13.12 -10.07
CA LEU A 46 12.24 13.94 -10.77
C LEU A 46 13.41 13.10 -11.29
N GLU A 47 13.59 13.11 -12.61
CA GLU A 47 14.84 12.71 -13.23
C GLU A 47 15.87 13.85 -13.25
N ASP A 48 17.14 13.52 -13.54
CA ASP A 48 18.25 14.47 -13.54
C ASP A 48 17.99 15.64 -14.51
N GLY A 49 17.82 16.84 -13.94
CA GLY A 49 17.62 18.07 -14.70
C GLY A 49 16.16 18.45 -14.94
N GLU A 50 15.20 17.66 -14.42
CA GLU A 50 13.79 18.02 -14.46
C GLU A 50 13.45 19.12 -13.45
N GLU A 51 12.46 19.94 -13.83
CA GLU A 51 11.92 20.98 -12.96
C GLU A 51 10.70 20.46 -12.21
N LEU A 52 10.70 20.67 -10.90
CA LEU A 52 9.57 20.36 -10.03
C LEU A 52 8.32 21.19 -10.41
N ASP A 53 7.28 20.50 -10.90
CA ASP A 53 5.94 21.09 -11.05
C ASP A 53 5.11 20.95 -9.76
N ALA A 54 5.38 21.85 -8.82
CA ALA A 54 4.61 21.92 -7.57
C ALA A 54 3.11 22.20 -7.80
N THR A 55 2.74 22.82 -8.93
CA THR A 55 1.34 23.17 -9.22
C THR A 55 0.55 21.94 -9.64
N ALA A 56 1.13 21.09 -10.49
CA ALA A 56 0.53 19.80 -10.88
C ALA A 56 0.32 18.91 -9.66
N LEU A 57 1.34 18.77 -8.80
CA LEU A 57 1.26 17.93 -7.59
C LEU A 57 0.19 18.44 -6.61
N LEU A 58 0.13 19.76 -6.35
CA LEU A 58 -0.93 20.33 -5.51
C LEU A 58 -2.34 20.10 -6.09
N ARG A 59 -2.48 20.15 -7.42
CA ARG A 59 -3.75 19.86 -8.10
C ARG A 59 -4.12 18.38 -7.95
N GLY A 60 -3.15 17.47 -8.04
CA GLY A 60 -3.35 16.04 -7.80
C GLY A 60 -3.86 15.78 -6.38
N ILE A 61 -3.24 16.40 -5.37
CA ILE A 61 -3.67 16.33 -3.97
C ILE A 61 -5.11 16.84 -3.82
N ASP A 62 -5.41 18.04 -4.30
CA ASP A 62 -6.77 18.62 -4.22
C ASP A 62 -7.80 17.71 -4.89
N ARG A 63 -7.47 17.15 -6.05
CA ARG A 63 -8.36 16.29 -6.84
C ARG A 63 -8.70 15.00 -6.12
N ILE A 64 -7.72 14.28 -5.57
CA ILE A 64 -7.98 13.01 -4.87
C ILE A 64 -8.63 13.23 -3.50
N LEU A 65 -8.23 14.26 -2.75
CA LEU A 65 -8.83 14.56 -1.45
C LEU A 65 -10.25 15.12 -1.58
N GLY A 66 -10.50 15.88 -2.65
CA GLY A 66 -11.79 16.48 -2.99
C GLY A 66 -12.71 15.60 -3.85
N VAL A 67 -12.35 14.34 -4.09
CA VAL A 67 -13.14 13.41 -4.91
C VAL A 67 -14.57 13.27 -4.36
N SER A 68 -15.56 13.32 -5.25
CA SER A 68 -16.96 13.19 -4.84
C SER A 68 -17.30 11.73 -4.44
N PRO A 69 -18.27 11.49 -3.55
CA PRO A 69 -18.71 10.13 -3.21
C PRO A 69 -19.17 9.31 -4.43
N THR A 70 -19.79 9.97 -5.41
CA THR A 70 -20.23 9.30 -6.65
C THR A 70 -19.04 8.85 -7.48
N GLN A 71 -18.05 9.72 -7.70
CA GLN A 71 -16.85 9.37 -8.45
C GLN A 71 -16.01 8.32 -7.73
N TRP A 72 -15.89 8.43 -6.40
CA TRP A 72 -15.24 7.40 -5.58
C TRP A 72 -15.92 6.04 -5.74
N GLY A 73 -17.26 6.01 -5.72
CA GLY A 73 -18.01 4.78 -5.97
C GLY A 73 -17.66 4.14 -7.32
N LEU A 74 -17.54 4.95 -8.38
CA LEU A 74 -17.15 4.49 -9.72
C LEU A 74 -15.71 3.97 -9.77
N ILE A 75 -14.78 4.60 -9.06
CA ILE A 75 -13.39 4.11 -8.95
C ILE A 75 -13.39 2.72 -8.30
N ILE A 76 -14.10 2.58 -7.17
CA ILE A 76 -14.20 1.28 -6.47
C ILE A 76 -14.90 0.24 -7.34
N ASP A 77 -15.95 0.60 -8.09
CA ASP A 77 -16.64 -0.34 -8.99
C ASP A 77 -15.71 -0.83 -10.11
N GLN A 78 -14.86 0.03 -10.67
CA GLN A 78 -13.87 -0.36 -11.67
C GLN A 78 -12.80 -1.28 -11.08
N ILE A 79 -12.23 -0.93 -9.92
CA ILE A 79 -11.22 -1.76 -9.24
C ILE A 79 -11.78 -3.16 -8.97
N VAL A 80 -12.97 -3.25 -8.37
CA VAL A 80 -13.60 -4.54 -8.07
C VAL A 80 -13.87 -5.33 -9.34
N GLY A 81 -14.39 -4.68 -10.39
CA GLY A 81 -14.67 -5.32 -11.67
C GLY A 81 -13.44 -5.93 -12.32
N GLU A 82 -12.31 -5.23 -12.33
CA GLU A 82 -11.06 -5.75 -12.89
C GLU A 82 -10.50 -6.93 -12.07
N ILE A 83 -10.57 -6.87 -10.73
CA ILE A 83 -10.14 -7.99 -9.86
C ILE A 83 -11.03 -9.22 -10.09
N GLU A 84 -12.36 -9.06 -10.08
CA GLU A 84 -13.30 -10.15 -10.28
C GLU A 84 -13.17 -10.76 -11.70
N ALA A 85 -12.92 -9.93 -12.72
CA ALA A 85 -12.66 -10.40 -14.07
C ALA A 85 -11.37 -11.22 -14.17
N ALA A 86 -10.32 -10.86 -13.42
CA ALA A 86 -9.06 -11.61 -13.39
C ALA A 86 -9.21 -12.97 -12.70
N VAL A 87 -10.06 -13.08 -11.67
CA VAL A 87 -10.36 -14.35 -10.98
C VAL A 87 -11.27 -15.26 -11.83
N GLY A 88 -12.20 -14.66 -12.59
CA GLY A 88 -13.12 -15.39 -13.46
C GLY A 88 -14.14 -16.24 -12.68
N ASP A 89 -14.45 -17.44 -13.19
CA ASP A 89 -15.46 -18.36 -12.61
C ASP A 89 -14.90 -19.26 -11.50
N GLU A 90 -13.72 -18.95 -10.94
CA GLU A 90 -13.14 -19.77 -9.87
C GLU A 90 -14.01 -19.75 -8.60
N PRO A 91 -14.18 -20.90 -7.93
CA PRO A 91 -15.01 -20.98 -6.73
C PRO A 91 -14.35 -20.22 -5.58
N VAL A 92 -14.86 -19.02 -5.27
CA VAL A 92 -14.44 -18.21 -4.13
C VAL A 92 -15.10 -18.73 -2.85
N GLN A 93 -14.29 -19.10 -1.86
CA GLN A 93 -14.79 -19.55 -0.54
C GLN A 93 -15.25 -18.40 0.35
N GLU A 94 -14.63 -17.22 0.20
CA GLU A 94 -15.00 -16.01 0.92
C GLU A 94 -16.21 -15.34 0.23
N THR A 95 -17.24 -15.00 1.01
CA THR A 95 -18.52 -14.47 0.48
C THR A 95 -18.72 -12.99 0.78
N THR A 96 -17.80 -12.39 1.56
CA THR A 96 -17.77 -10.95 1.80
C THR A 96 -17.57 -10.21 0.49
N SER A 97 -18.32 -9.14 0.25
CA SER A 97 -18.16 -8.32 -0.96
C SER A 97 -16.86 -7.53 -0.91
N LEU A 98 -16.00 -7.71 -1.92
CA LEU A 98 -14.73 -6.99 -2.05
C LEU A 98 -14.92 -5.47 -1.98
N ARG A 99 -15.97 -4.96 -2.64
CA ARG A 99 -16.36 -3.53 -2.60
C ARG A 99 -16.50 -2.99 -1.18
N SER A 100 -17.06 -3.78 -0.26
CA SER A 100 -17.27 -3.38 1.13
C SER A 100 -16.04 -3.57 2.01
N GLU A 101 -15.03 -4.28 1.49
CA GLU A 101 -13.87 -4.72 2.23
C GLU A 101 -12.61 -3.90 1.91
N LEU A 102 -12.58 -3.24 0.76
CA LEU A 102 -11.48 -2.36 0.37
C LEU A 102 -11.30 -1.22 1.38
N VAL A 103 -10.18 -1.23 2.09
CA VAL A 103 -9.76 -0.19 3.03
C VAL A 103 -8.58 0.57 2.45
N LEU A 104 -8.79 1.83 2.08
CA LEU A 104 -7.72 2.71 1.61
C LEU A 104 -6.71 2.98 2.75
N LYS A 105 -5.43 2.77 2.49
CA LYS A 105 -4.35 2.97 3.48
C LYS A 105 -3.44 4.13 3.17
N SER A 106 -3.08 4.28 1.89
CA SER A 106 -2.21 5.35 1.46
C SER A 106 -2.52 5.76 0.03
N VAL A 107 -2.11 6.98 -0.27
CA VAL A 107 -2.18 7.59 -1.60
C VAL A 107 -0.78 8.06 -1.94
N VAL A 108 -0.35 7.83 -3.18
CA VAL A 108 0.83 8.49 -3.77
C VAL A 108 0.34 9.41 -4.88
N VAL A 109 0.75 10.67 -4.85
CA VAL A 109 0.40 11.66 -5.86
C VAL A 109 1.65 11.97 -6.68
N PHE A 110 1.55 11.72 -7.97
CA PHE A 110 2.52 12.09 -8.99
C PHE A 110 1.99 13.31 -9.76
N ALA A 111 2.82 13.88 -10.64
CA ALA A 111 2.40 15.03 -11.45
C ALA A 111 1.22 14.72 -12.38
N ALA A 112 1.16 13.48 -12.90
CA ALA A 112 0.17 13.05 -13.90
C ALA A 112 -0.67 11.83 -13.48
N ALA A 113 -0.43 11.27 -12.29
CA ALA A 113 -1.10 10.05 -11.83
C ALA A 113 -1.32 10.06 -10.31
N THR A 114 -2.15 9.16 -9.83
CA THR A 114 -2.38 8.91 -8.41
C THR A 114 -2.44 7.42 -8.14
N LEU A 115 -1.58 6.91 -7.27
CA LEU A 115 -1.58 5.51 -6.86
C LEU A 115 -2.33 5.36 -5.53
N LEU A 116 -3.33 4.49 -5.52
CA LEU A 116 -4.09 4.12 -4.33
C LEU A 116 -3.65 2.75 -3.83
N ARG A 117 -3.43 2.61 -2.52
CA ARG A 117 -3.13 1.32 -1.88
C ARG A 117 -4.26 0.93 -0.93
N PHE A 118 -4.79 -0.27 -1.14
CA PHE A 118 -5.88 -0.85 -0.35
C PHE A 118 -5.47 -2.15 0.34
N GLU A 119 -6.16 -2.45 1.44
CA GLU A 119 -6.28 -3.79 2.00
C GLU A 119 -7.65 -4.37 1.72
N ALA A 120 -7.72 -5.70 1.61
CA ALA A 120 -8.95 -6.48 1.72
C ALA A 120 -8.67 -7.68 2.66
N PRO A 121 -8.82 -7.52 4.00
CA PRO A 121 -8.28 -8.47 4.98
C PRO A 121 -8.85 -9.89 4.98
N ARG A 122 -10.01 -10.13 4.39
CA ARG A 122 -10.68 -11.43 4.29
C ARG A 122 -10.48 -12.06 2.90
N GLN A 123 -10.57 -11.28 1.83
CA GLN A 123 -10.36 -11.77 0.46
C GLN A 123 -8.88 -11.88 0.10
N PHE A 124 -8.07 -10.90 0.50
CA PHE A 124 -6.64 -10.79 0.21
C PHE A 124 -5.84 -10.45 1.48
N PRO A 125 -5.86 -11.34 2.51
CA PRO A 125 -5.24 -11.08 3.82
C PRO A 125 -3.75 -10.74 3.70
N ASP A 126 -3.06 -11.41 2.79
CA ASP A 126 -1.61 -11.34 2.60
C ASP A 126 -1.23 -10.54 1.36
N SER A 127 -2.11 -9.66 0.85
CA SER A 127 -1.81 -8.85 -0.34
C SER A 127 -2.08 -7.37 -0.14
N TRP A 128 -1.39 -6.56 -0.94
CA TRP A 128 -1.75 -5.18 -1.23
C TRP A 128 -2.47 -5.12 -2.58
N ILE A 129 -3.48 -4.29 -2.65
CA ILE A 129 -4.15 -3.95 -3.91
C ILE A 129 -3.70 -2.54 -4.28
N HIS A 130 -3.04 -2.38 -5.42
CA HIS A 130 -2.57 -1.10 -5.95
C HIS A 130 -3.41 -0.72 -7.17
N ALA A 131 -4.02 0.44 -7.15
CA ALA A 131 -4.77 0.98 -8.28
C ALA A 131 -4.16 2.31 -8.71
N GLN A 132 -3.69 2.39 -9.95
CA GLN A 132 -3.19 3.62 -10.55
C GLN A 132 -4.33 4.33 -11.26
N LEU A 133 -4.49 5.60 -10.93
CA LEU A 133 -5.43 6.50 -11.58
C LEU A 133 -4.69 7.53 -12.43
N ASP A 134 -5.26 7.87 -13.58
CA ASP A 134 -4.79 8.97 -14.41
C ASP A 134 -5.11 10.34 -13.78
N GLU A 135 -4.73 11.43 -14.46
CA GLU A 135 -5.00 12.77 -13.99
C GLU A 135 -6.51 13.04 -13.81
N GLN A 136 -7.40 12.38 -14.55
CA GLN A 136 -8.86 12.51 -14.46
C GLN A 136 -9.49 11.59 -13.40
N LEU A 137 -8.68 10.83 -12.65
CA LEU A 137 -9.09 9.78 -11.73
C LEU A 137 -9.77 8.57 -12.41
N ALA A 138 -9.51 8.30 -13.69
CA ALA A 138 -9.89 7.05 -14.33
C ALA A 138 -8.86 5.96 -14.00
N LEU A 139 -9.32 4.71 -13.88
CA LEU A 139 -8.44 3.58 -13.61
C LEU A 139 -7.56 3.31 -14.84
N ASP A 140 -6.25 3.36 -14.64
CA ASP A 140 -5.24 3.17 -15.69
C ASP A 140 -4.54 1.80 -15.54
N ASP A 141 -4.17 1.43 -14.31
CA ASP A 141 -3.56 0.14 -14.00
C ASP A 141 -4.01 -0.41 -12.64
N LEU A 142 -3.91 -1.73 -12.47
CA LEU A 142 -4.30 -2.44 -11.26
C LEU A 142 -3.40 -3.65 -11.02
N ALA A 143 -2.82 -3.73 -9.83
CA ALA A 143 -2.01 -4.86 -9.37
C ALA A 143 -2.46 -5.38 -8.00
N VAL A 144 -2.31 -6.69 -7.81
CA VAL A 144 -2.48 -7.35 -6.51
C VAL A 144 -1.17 -8.06 -6.17
N ASP A 145 -0.42 -7.50 -5.23
CA ASP A 145 0.91 -7.98 -4.87
C ASP A 145 0.88 -8.62 -3.50
N ALA A 146 1.62 -9.72 -3.33
CA ALA A 146 1.86 -10.28 -2.01
C ALA A 146 2.49 -9.20 -1.11
N ARG A 147 1.98 -9.06 0.12
CA ARG A 147 2.73 -8.35 1.15
C ARG A 147 4.01 -9.13 1.34
N GLU A 148 5.14 -8.44 1.37
CA GLU A 148 6.36 -9.04 1.88
C GLU A 148 6.07 -9.45 3.32
N VAL A 149 5.80 -10.74 3.51
CA VAL A 149 5.86 -11.37 4.81
C VAL A 149 7.34 -11.32 5.14
N ASP A 150 7.73 -10.52 6.13
CA ASP A 150 9.06 -10.62 6.73
C ASP A 150 9.39 -12.11 6.81
N ALA A 151 10.41 -12.53 6.06
CA ALA A 151 10.83 -13.91 6.01
C ALA A 151 11.07 -14.37 7.45
N GLU A 152 10.16 -15.22 7.94
CA GLU A 152 10.38 -16.14 9.04
C GLU A 152 11.13 -15.54 10.25
N THR A 153 10.49 -14.65 11.02
CA THR A 153 10.85 -14.58 12.45
C THR A 153 10.30 -15.85 13.11
N VAL A 154 11.09 -16.93 13.06
CA VAL A 154 10.90 -18.06 13.97
C VAL A 154 10.97 -17.47 15.38
N PRO A 155 9.90 -17.56 16.20
CA PRO A 155 10.04 -17.21 17.59
C PRO A 155 11.00 -18.23 18.22
N PHE A 156 12.23 -17.79 18.52
CA PHE A 156 13.14 -18.52 19.42
C PHE A 156 12.60 -18.41 20.86
N ASN A 157 11.48 -19.09 21.11
CA ASN A 157 11.04 -19.58 22.42
C ASN A 157 10.84 -21.08 22.17
N THR A 158 11.79 -21.96 22.47
CA THR A 158 12.30 -22.22 23.82
C THR A 158 13.62 -22.94 23.67
N VAL A 159 14.74 -22.32 24.05
CA VAL A 159 15.99 -23.05 24.30
C VAL A 159 15.98 -23.43 25.78
N ASP A 160 15.05 -24.30 26.16
CA ASP A 160 15.05 -24.98 27.45
C ASP A 160 14.66 -26.45 27.22
N GLU A 161 15.72 -27.24 27.05
CA GLU A 161 15.87 -28.68 27.34
C GLU A 161 15.10 -29.71 26.48
N PRO A 162 15.69 -30.92 26.22
CA PRO A 162 16.85 -31.51 26.89
C PRO A 162 17.94 -32.03 25.94
N LEU A 163 19.17 -31.53 26.06
CA LEU A 163 20.36 -32.30 25.69
C LEU A 163 20.78 -33.16 26.89
N ASP A 164 19.87 -34.03 27.37
CA ASP A 164 20.14 -34.98 28.46
C ASP A 164 20.04 -36.42 27.95
N HIS A 165 20.67 -36.70 26.81
CA HIS A 165 20.78 -38.07 26.30
C HIS A 165 22.14 -38.33 25.65
N PHE A 166 23.22 -38.01 26.35
CA PHE A 166 24.51 -38.68 26.14
C PHE A 166 25.12 -39.03 27.50
N SER A 167 24.57 -40.08 28.11
CA SER A 167 25.24 -40.81 29.18
C SER A 167 24.90 -42.29 29.04
N GLY A 168 25.95 -43.10 28.88
CA GLY A 168 25.95 -44.56 28.80
C GLY A 168 25.89 -45.07 27.35
N GLU A 169 26.74 -45.99 26.88
CA GLU A 169 27.76 -46.81 27.51
C GLU A 169 28.65 -47.36 26.38
N ASP A 170 29.93 -47.46 26.68
CA ASP A 170 30.95 -48.24 25.98
C ASP A 170 30.47 -49.70 25.81
N ASN A 171 30.44 -50.26 24.59
CA ASN A 171 30.85 -51.66 24.38
C ASN A 171 30.95 -52.09 22.90
N GLU A 172 32.17 -52.45 22.52
CA GLU A 172 32.55 -53.70 21.85
C GLU A 172 32.12 -54.04 20.40
N GLN A 173 33.15 -54.05 19.54
CA GLN A 173 33.62 -55.20 18.74
C GLN A 173 32.80 -55.73 17.54
N ARG A 174 33.53 -55.72 16.40
CA ARG A 174 33.76 -56.82 15.44
C ARG A 174 32.79 -57.05 14.26
N GLU A 175 33.46 -57.45 13.17
CA GLU A 175 32.99 -58.11 11.93
C GLU A 175 32.35 -57.17 10.89
N SER A 176 32.84 -57.04 9.65
CA SER A 176 33.71 -57.90 8.81
C SER A 176 34.51 -57.07 7.81
#